data_AF-A0AAV6G1K9-F1
#
_entry.id   AF-A0AAV6G1K9-F1
#
_cell.length_a   1.000
_cell.length_b   1.000
_cell.length_c   1.000
_cell.angle_alpha   90.00
_cell.angle_beta   90.00
_cell.angle_gamma   90.00
#
_symmetry.space_group_name_H-M   'P 1'
#
loop_
_entity.id
_entity.type
_entity.pdbx_description
1 polymer ?
#
loop_
_entity_poly.entity_id
_entity_poly.type
_entity_poly.pdbx_seq_one_letter_code
_entity_poly.pdbx_strand_id
1 'polypeptide(L)'
;MMPICIDPESKPGEYVLKSLFANFTMLSEHKISIIMAEPLEKPLSKSLQRGEDPQFDQLISTMSSLAEYCLPSILRTLFDWYKRQNGMEDDSRPRHSTKSKNDDHQKDYLLERRDLAIDFIFSLALIEVLKQVFYPYYHFL
;
A
#
# COMPACT_ATOMS: atom_id res chain seq x y z
N MET A 1 -13.54 12.30 2.22
CA MET A 1 -14.13 10.96 2.38
C MET A 1 -15.08 10.72 1.21
N MET A 2 -14.66 9.95 0.20
CA MET A 2 -15.64 9.37 -0.74
C MET A 2 -16.21 8.12 -0.07
N PRO A 3 -17.55 7.96 0.00
CA PRO A 3 -18.13 6.72 0.49
C PRO A 3 -17.74 5.63 -0.50
N ILE A 4 -17.07 4.59 -0.01
CA ILE A 4 -16.84 3.38 -0.79
C ILE A 4 -18.23 2.81 -1.07
N CYS A 5 -18.68 2.88 -2.32
CA CYS A 5 -19.98 2.34 -2.74
C CYS A 5 -19.85 0.81 -2.81
N ILE A 6 -19.92 0.17 -1.65
CA ILE A 6 -19.94 -1.29 -1.54
C ILE A 6 -21.41 -1.68 -1.48
N ASP A 7 -21.83 -2.46 -2.46
CA ASP A 7 -23.21 -2.94 -2.55
C ASP A 7 -23.56 -3.75 -1.28
N PRO A 8 -24.53 -3.29 -0.46
CA PRO A 8 -24.91 -3.95 0.78
C PRO A 8 -25.61 -5.31 0.56
N GLU A 9 -26.01 -5.62 -0.68
CA GLU A 9 -26.60 -6.92 -1.05
C GLU A 9 -25.53 -7.97 -1.39
N SER A 10 -24.23 -7.60 -1.35
CA SER A 10 -23.12 -8.54 -1.51
C SER A 10 -23.10 -9.57 -0.37
N LYS A 11 -22.65 -10.80 -0.67
CA LYS A 11 -22.45 -11.82 0.38
C LYS A 11 -21.55 -11.25 1.49
N PRO A 12 -21.81 -11.55 2.79
CA PRO A 12 -21.06 -10.95 3.90
C PRO A 12 -19.53 -11.06 3.78
N GLY A 13 -19.01 -12.21 3.34
CA GLY A 13 -17.57 -12.39 3.12
C GLY A 13 -17.00 -11.55 1.97
N GLU A 14 -17.78 -11.36 0.92
CA GLU A 14 -17.39 -10.51 -0.21
C GLU A 14 -17.41 -9.03 0.18
N TYR A 15 -18.44 -8.61 0.94
CA TYR A 15 -18.51 -7.26 1.49
C TYR A 15 -17.29 -6.96 2.38
N VAL A 16 -16.92 -7.88 3.28
CA VAL A 16 -15.76 -7.71 4.17
C VAL A 16 -14.47 -7.59 3.37
N LEU A 17 -14.24 -8.45 2.38
CA LEU A 17 -13.04 -8.41 1.54
C LEU A 17 -12.96 -7.12 0.71
N LYS A 18 -14.07 -6.71 0.06
CA LYS A 18 -14.13 -5.45 -0.70
C LYS A 18 -13.86 -4.26 0.20
N SER A 19 -14.45 -4.23 1.39
CA SER A 19 -14.25 -3.16 2.40
C SER A 19 -12.80 -3.08 2.84
N LEU A 20 -12.19 -4.23 3.13
CA LEU A 20 -10.80 -4.31 3.55
C LEU A 20 -9.85 -3.78 2.49
N PHE A 21 -10.02 -4.22 1.23
CA PHE A 21 -9.14 -3.78 0.14
C PHE A 21 -9.35 -2.31 -0.23
N ALA A 22 -10.57 -1.80 -0.15
CA ALA A 22 -10.84 -0.38 -0.34
C ALA A 22 -10.20 0.47 0.76
N ASN A 23 -10.32 0.05 2.02
CA ASN A 23 -9.65 0.71 3.14
C ASN A 23 -8.13 0.65 3.00
N PHE A 24 -7.58 -0.49 2.58
CA PHE A 24 -6.14 -0.64 2.32
C PHE A 24 -5.66 0.31 1.23
N THR A 25 -6.39 0.41 0.12
CA THR A 25 -6.03 1.31 -0.98
C THR A 25 -6.06 2.77 -0.51
N MET A 26 -7.15 3.22 0.13
CA MET A 26 -7.26 4.60 0.61
C MET A 26 -6.20 4.96 1.67
N LEU A 27 -5.99 4.10 2.67
CA LEU A 27 -5.04 4.39 3.74
C LEU A 27 -3.60 4.36 3.22
N SER A 28 -3.27 3.43 2.31
CA SER A 28 -1.96 3.42 1.66
C SER A 28 -1.71 4.69 0.84
N GLU A 29 -2.69 5.12 0.04
CA GLU A 29 -2.61 6.37 -0.73
C GLU A 29 -2.45 7.59 0.17
N HIS A 30 -3.22 7.66 1.26
CA HIS A 30 -3.11 8.73 2.23
C HIS A 30 -1.73 8.77 2.89
N LYS A 31 -1.19 7.60 3.27
CA LYS A 31 0.12 7.48 3.90
C LYS A 31 1.26 7.87 2.94
N ILE A 32 1.17 7.47 1.67
CA ILE A 32 2.08 7.93 0.62
C ILE A 32 2.01 9.46 0.49
N SER A 33 0.80 10.04 0.45
CA SER A 33 0.63 11.50 0.37
C SER A 33 1.27 12.24 1.56
N ILE A 34 1.18 11.69 2.77
CA ILE A 34 1.84 12.27 3.96
C ILE A 34 3.36 12.20 3.80
N ILE A 35 3.90 11.03 3.43
CA ILE A 35 5.35 10.82 3.23
C ILE A 35 5.94 11.76 2.17
N MET A 36 5.16 12.06 1.13
CA MET A 36 5.53 13.01 0.09
C MET A 36 5.55 14.46 0.57
N ALA A 37 4.79 14.78 1.63
CA ALA A 37 4.77 16.10 2.26
C ALA A 37 5.80 16.24 3.41
N GLU A 38 6.38 15.14 3.88
CA GLU A 38 7.40 15.16 4.93
C GLU A 38 8.75 15.69 4.42
N PRO A 39 9.58 16.28 5.31
CA PRO A 39 10.94 16.66 4.97
C PRO A 39 11.73 15.46 4.43
N LEU A 40 12.49 15.66 3.35
CA LEU A 40 13.24 14.60 2.66
C LEU A 40 14.27 13.91 3.57
N GLU A 41 14.74 14.63 4.59
CA GLU A 41 15.68 14.16 5.62
C GLU A 41 15.07 13.11 6.56
N LYS A 42 13.73 13.06 6.67
CA LYS A 42 13.06 12.03 7.48
C LYS A 42 13.09 10.70 6.72
N PRO A 43 13.72 9.65 7.29
CA PRO A 43 13.81 8.36 6.62
C PRO A 43 12.44 7.66 6.60
N LEU A 44 12.11 7.03 5.46
CA LEU A 44 10.86 6.31 5.26
C LEU A 44 10.63 5.23 6.32
N SER A 45 11.70 4.57 6.76
CA SER A 45 11.64 3.55 7.82
C SER A 45 11.08 4.09 9.13
N LYS A 46 11.31 5.37 9.47
CA LYS A 46 10.71 5.99 10.66
C LYS A 46 9.25 6.37 10.44
N SER A 47 8.87 6.82 9.24
CA SER A 47 7.48 7.22 8.96
C SER A 47 6.53 6.02 8.75
N LEU A 48 7.09 4.87 8.39
CA LEU A 48 6.36 3.63 8.12
C LEU A 48 6.62 2.54 9.18
N GLN A 49 7.33 2.84 10.27
CA GLN A 49 7.51 1.85 11.35
C GLN A 49 6.18 1.53 12.03
N ARG A 50 6.09 0.30 12.55
CA ARG A 50 4.97 -0.15 13.38
C ARG A 50 4.85 0.77 14.61
N GLY A 51 3.63 1.20 14.91
CA GLY A 51 3.30 2.09 16.02
C GLY A 51 3.14 3.57 15.64
N GLU A 52 3.59 4.00 14.45
CA GLU A 52 3.41 5.39 14.01
C GLU A 52 1.98 5.67 13.54
N ASP A 53 1.31 4.65 13.01
CA ASP A 53 -0.05 4.77 12.49
C ASP A 53 -0.87 3.58 12.98
N PRO A 54 -1.51 3.70 14.15
CA PRO A 54 -2.29 2.62 14.75
C PRO A 54 -3.42 2.13 13.85
N GLN A 55 -3.99 3.01 13.02
CA GLN A 55 -5.08 2.65 12.11
C GLN A 55 -4.56 1.79 10.96
N PHE A 56 -3.42 2.17 10.39
CA PHE A 56 -2.75 1.37 9.36
C PHE A 56 -2.26 0.03 9.93
N ASP A 57 -1.67 0.03 11.12
CA ASP A 57 -1.22 -1.20 11.80
C ASP A 57 -2.39 -2.17 12.05
N GLN A 58 -3.54 -1.65 12.50
CA GLN A 58 -4.74 -2.45 12.71
C GLN A 58 -5.27 -3.04 11.39
N LEU A 59 -5.23 -2.26 10.31
CA LEU A 59 -5.62 -2.74 8.98
C LEU A 59 -4.71 -3.89 8.52
N ILE A 60 -3.39 -3.72 8.62
CA ILE A 60 -2.41 -4.75 8.24
C ILE A 60 -2.58 -6.02 9.10
N SER A 61 -2.82 -5.86 10.41
CA SER A 61 -3.16 -6.97 11.30
C SER A 61 -4.45 -7.70 10.88
N THR A 62 -5.49 -6.95 10.52
CA THR A 62 -6.77 -7.52 10.04
C THR A 62 -6.58 -8.29 8.72
N MET A 63 -5.76 -7.76 7.80
CA MET A 63 -5.39 -8.46 6.56
C MET A 63 -4.65 -9.76 6.86
N SER A 64 -3.78 -9.78 7.87
CA SER A 64 -3.07 -10.99 8.30
C SER A 64 -4.00 -12.08 8.82
N SER A 65 -4.96 -11.74 9.67
CA SER A 65 -5.94 -12.72 10.18
C SER A 65 -6.85 -13.25 9.08
N LEU A 66 -7.25 -12.42 8.12
CA LEU A 66 -8.04 -12.89 6.98
C LEU A 66 -7.23 -13.76 6.02
N ALA A 67 -5.91 -13.56 5.95
CA ALA A 67 -5.03 -14.36 5.10
C ALA A 67 -5.04 -15.83 5.51
N GLU A 68 -5.30 -16.16 6.77
CA GLU A 68 -5.47 -17.56 7.24
C GLU A 68 -6.51 -18.35 6.42
N TYR A 69 -7.54 -17.66 5.94
CA TYR A 69 -8.66 -18.28 5.22
C TYR A 69 -8.65 -18.00 3.72
N CYS A 70 -8.03 -16.90 3.29
CA CYS A 70 -8.11 -16.44 1.91
C CYS A 70 -6.81 -15.82 1.37
N LEU A 71 -5.65 -16.34 1.81
CA LEU A 71 -4.31 -15.89 1.38
C LEU A 71 -4.19 -15.68 -0.14
N PRO A 72 -4.62 -16.60 -1.03
CA PRO A 72 -4.46 -16.39 -2.47
C PRO A 72 -5.20 -15.15 -2.98
N SER A 73 -6.39 -14.86 -2.42
CA SER A 73 -7.18 -13.68 -2.77
C SER A 73 -6.51 -12.39 -2.29
N ILE A 74 -5.98 -12.39 -1.07
CA ILE A 74 -5.27 -11.23 -0.50
C ILE A 74 -3.98 -10.95 -1.28
N LEU A 75 -3.16 -11.97 -1.55
CA LEU A 75 -1.94 -11.82 -2.33
C LEU A 75 -2.25 -11.30 -3.74
N ARG A 76 -3.26 -11.85 -4.42
CA ARG A 76 -3.64 -11.37 -5.75
C ARG A 76 -3.99 -9.88 -5.73
N THR A 77 -4.81 -9.44 -4.78
CA THR A 77 -5.18 -8.03 -4.67
C THR A 77 -3.98 -7.14 -4.30
N LEU A 78 -3.09 -7.57 -3.41
CA LEU A 78 -1.87 -6.84 -3.07
C LEU A 78 -0.95 -6.66 -4.28
N PHE A 79 -0.73 -7.73 -5.06
CA PHE A 79 0.06 -7.65 -6.30
C PHE A 79 -0.61 -6.76 -7.35
N ASP A 80 -1.93 -6.84 -7.49
CA ASP A 80 -2.68 -5.98 -8.41
C ASP A 80 -2.60 -4.51 -8.00
N TRP A 81 -2.69 -4.20 -6.70
CA TRP A 81 -2.49 -2.86 -6.17
C TRP A 81 -1.07 -2.36 -6.46
N TYR A 82 -0.05 -3.16 -6.15
CA TYR A 82 1.35 -2.80 -6.39
C TYR A 82 1.63 -2.51 -7.88
N LYS A 83 1.15 -3.36 -8.79
CA LYS A 83 1.27 -3.14 -10.23
C LYS A 83 0.58 -1.85 -10.69
N ARG A 84 -0.59 -1.53 -10.13
CA ARG A 84 -1.31 -0.29 -10.44
C ARG A 84 -0.53 0.95 -10.00
N GLN A 85 0.15 0.88 -8.85
CA GLN A 85 0.98 1.99 -8.38
C GLN A 85 2.17 2.28 -9.32
N ASN A 86 2.78 1.22 -9.88
CA ASN A 86 3.92 1.31 -10.81
C ASN A 86 3.49 1.65 -12.26
N GLY A 87 2.24 1.35 -12.63
CA GLY A 87 1.69 1.62 -13.98
C GLY A 87 1.07 3.01 -14.16
N MET A 88 1.08 3.88 -13.15
CA MET A 88 0.52 5.24 -13.22
C MET A 88 1.37 6.23 -14.04
N GLU A 89 2.50 5.79 -14.62
CA GLU A 89 3.44 6.67 -15.33
C GLU A 89 3.11 6.97 -16.80
N ASP A 90 2.16 6.26 -17.43
CA ASP A 90 2.03 6.28 -18.90
C ASP A 90 1.09 7.36 -19.49
N ASP A 91 0.22 8.01 -18.69
CA ASP A 91 -0.86 8.85 -19.24
C ASP A 91 -0.70 10.38 -19.03
N SER A 92 0.50 10.87 -18.67
CA SER A 92 0.70 12.31 -18.36
C SER A 92 1.95 12.95 -18.96
N ARG A 93 2.30 12.62 -20.22
CA ARG A 93 3.29 13.41 -20.98
C ARG A 93 2.68 14.21 -22.14
N PRO A 94 2.25 15.47 -21.91
CA PRO A 94 2.32 16.51 -22.91
C PRO A 94 3.57 17.37 -22.72
N ARG A 95 4.46 17.26 -23.72
CA ARG A 95 5.31 18.28 -24.38
C ARG A 95 5.74 19.55 -23.61
N HIS A 96 7.05 19.78 -23.74
CA HIS A 96 7.73 21.08 -23.79
C HIS A 96 7.54 22.03 -22.59
N SER A 97 8.51 22.05 -21.69
CA SER A 97 8.83 23.27 -20.96
C SER A 97 10.34 23.34 -20.72
N THR A 98 10.95 24.43 -21.17
CA THR A 98 12.31 24.86 -20.81
C THR A 98 12.38 25.07 -19.31
N LYS A 99 12.71 24.03 -18.54
CA LYS A 99 12.91 24.12 -17.09
C LYS A 99 14.32 23.64 -16.72
N SER A 100 14.86 24.26 -15.67
CA SER A 100 16.27 24.17 -15.30
C SER A 100 16.66 22.76 -14.86
N LYS A 101 17.91 22.33 -15.10
CA LYS A 101 18.41 21.01 -14.68
C LYS A 101 18.10 20.70 -13.21
N ASN A 102 18.08 21.69 -12.31
CA ASN A 102 17.87 21.47 -10.88
C ASN A 102 16.43 21.05 -10.52
N ASP A 103 15.43 21.51 -11.28
CA ASP A 103 14.02 21.15 -11.06
C ASP A 103 13.71 19.71 -11.49
N ASP A 104 14.39 19.21 -12.53
CA ASP A 104 14.24 17.82 -12.98
C ASP A 104 14.79 16.84 -11.94
N HIS A 105 15.97 17.12 -11.35
CA HIS A 105 16.55 16.24 -10.31
C HIS A 105 15.69 16.18 -9.04
N GLN A 106 15.10 17.31 -8.64
CA GLN A 106 14.20 17.35 -7.49
C GLN A 106 12.91 16.56 -7.74
N LYS A 107 12.39 16.61 -8.97
CA LYS A 107 11.21 15.85 -9.37
C LYS A 107 11.51 14.34 -9.42
N ASP A 108 12.65 13.95 -9.98
CA ASP A 108 13.08 12.56 -10.06
C ASP A 108 13.26 11.96 -8.65
N TYR A 109 13.84 12.72 -7.72
CA TYR A 109 13.97 12.30 -6.32
C TYR A 109 12.62 12.09 -5.62
N LEU A 110 11.63 12.94 -5.91
CA LEU A 110 10.28 12.81 -5.36
C LEU A 110 9.57 11.57 -5.92
N LEU A 111 9.75 11.25 -7.20
CA LEU A 111 9.24 10.02 -7.81
C LEU A 111 9.88 8.79 -7.16
N GLU A 112 11.20 8.77 -7.02
CA GLU A 112 11.92 7.68 -6.36
C GLU A 112 11.47 7.51 -4.91
N ARG A 113 11.26 8.60 -4.17
CA ARG A 113 10.74 8.56 -2.79
C ARG A 113 9.33 7.96 -2.74
N ARG A 114 8.46 8.27 -3.70
CA ARG A 114 7.12 7.69 -3.81
C ARG A 114 7.21 6.18 -4.05
N ASP A 115 8.05 5.75 -4.98
CA ASP A 115 8.21 4.34 -5.33
C ASP A 115 8.76 3.54 -4.15
N LEU A 116 9.75 4.07 -3.45
CA LEU A 116 10.26 3.47 -2.22
C LEU A 116 9.19 3.38 -1.12
N ALA A 117 8.29 4.37 -1.00
CA ALA A 117 7.19 4.31 -0.05
C ALA A 117 6.17 3.22 -0.42
N ILE A 118 5.86 3.06 -1.71
CA ILE A 118 5.01 1.99 -2.23
C ILE A 118 5.64 0.63 -1.95
N ASP A 119 6.92 0.45 -2.28
CA ASP A 119 7.68 -0.78 -2.03
C ASP A 119 7.68 -1.14 -0.55
N PHE A 120 7.86 -0.15 0.33
CA PHE A 120 7.88 -0.36 1.77
C PHE A 120 6.50 -0.77 2.29
N ILE A 121 5.42 -0.07 1.89
CA ILE A 121 4.04 -0.41 2.27
C ILE A 121 3.67 -1.81 1.78
N PHE A 122 4.02 -2.13 0.53
CA PHE A 122 3.78 -3.44 -0.06
C PHE A 122 4.54 -4.53 0.70
N SER A 123 5.81 -4.29 1.03
CA SER A 123 6.63 -5.20 1.81
C SER A 123 6.08 -5.43 3.21
N LEU A 124 5.63 -4.37 3.91
CA LEU A 124 4.98 -4.49 5.21
C LEU A 124 3.75 -5.38 5.16
N ALA A 125 2.87 -5.15 4.18
CA ALA A 125 1.67 -5.95 3.99
C ALA A 125 2.01 -7.41 3.68
N LEU A 126 2.97 -7.65 2.77
CA LEU A 126 3.42 -9.00 2.42
C LEU A 126 4.00 -9.74 3.63
N ILE A 127 4.89 -9.11 4.40
CA ILE A 127 5.48 -9.71 5.59
C ILE A 127 4.37 -10.16 6.53
N GLU A 128 3.35 -9.34 6.77
CA GLU A 128 2.29 -9.68 7.72
C GLU A 128 1.37 -10.80 7.21
N VAL A 129 0.98 -10.81 5.94
CA VAL A 129 0.07 -11.82 5.40
C VAL A 129 0.78 -13.16 5.17
N LEU A 130 2.08 -13.15 4.83
CA LEU A 130 2.85 -14.36 4.60
C LEU A 130 3.24 -15.10 5.88
N LYS A 131 3.15 -14.46 7.06
CA LYS A 131 3.33 -15.17 8.35
C LYS A 131 2.50 -16.44 8.44
N GLN A 132 1.29 -16.42 7.85
CA GLN A 132 0.38 -17.55 7.84
C GLN A 132 0.90 -18.77 7.08
N VAL A 133 1.85 -18.60 6.16
CA VAL A 133 2.53 -19.72 5.48
C VAL A 133 3.54 -20.40 6.40
N PHE A 134 4.16 -19.64 7.32
CA PHE A 134 5.20 -20.15 8.20
C PHE A 134 4.66 -20.82 9.47
N TYR A 135 3.54 -20.34 10.02
CA TYR A 135 2.91 -20.93 11.21
C TYR A 135 2.58 -22.43 11.12
N PRO A 136 2.02 -22.97 10.01
CA PRO A 136 1.78 -24.41 9.90
C PRO A 136 3.08 -25.22 9.84
N TYR A 137 4.17 -24.69 9.28
CA TYR A 137 5.45 -25.42 9.22
C TYR A 137 6.08 -25.65 10.60
N TYR A 138 5.88 -24.74 11.56
CA TYR A 138 6.37 -24.92 12.94
C TYR A 138 5.50 -25.83 13.80
N HIS A 139 4.26 -26.11 13.41
CA HIS A 139 3.37 -27.02 14.13
C HIS A 139 3.63 -28.50 13.77
N PHE A 140 4.35 -28.78 12.68
CA PHE A 140 4.70 -30.14 12.23
C PHE A 140 6.18 -30.51 12.47
N LEU A 141 6.92 -29.71 13.25
CA LEU A 141 8.27 -29.98 13.75
C LEU A 141 8.22 -30.23 15.26
#